data_AF-A0AAN8IFZ0-F1
#
_entry.id   AF-A0AAN8IFZ0-F1
#
_cell.length_a   1.000
_cell.length_b   1.000
_cell.length_c   1.000
_cell.angle_alpha   90.00
_cell.angle_beta   90.00
_cell.angle_gamma   90.00
#
_symmetry.space_group_name_H-M   'P 1'
#
loop_
_entity.id
_entity.type
_entity.pdbx_description
1 polymer ?
#
loop_
_entity_poly.entity_id
_entity_poly.type
_entity_poly.pdbx_seq_one_letter_code
_entity_poly.pdbx_strand_id
1 'polypeptide(L)'
;YDVGKKAARALEKVYGTKYVVGSGADTLYPASGGSEDWAKHAGGVKYVYLLELRPDEKNWDGFILGESELVPTARETWEGVKVVASAVLDRAKRRVETVDAPTAKRFRFGDGTEGSCYDLRHACKRWVSERPDLCRSVPIFMRENCAYSCGQC
;
A
#
# COMPACT_ATOMS: atom_id res chain seq x y z
N TYR A 1 4.97 2.29 -1.92
CA TYR A 1 3.93 2.06 -2.95
C TYR A 1 4.47 2.16 -4.39
N ASP A 2 5.66 1.62 -4.73
CA ASP A 2 6.26 1.82 -6.07
C ASP A 2 5.39 1.25 -7.20
N VAL A 3 4.97 -0.03 -7.08
CA VAL A 3 4.11 -0.69 -8.09
C VAL A 3 2.77 0.05 -8.25
N GLY A 4 2.15 0.50 -7.15
CA GLY A 4 0.90 1.26 -7.20
C GLY A 4 1.07 2.61 -7.91
N LYS A 5 2.16 3.34 -7.63
CA LYS A 5 2.47 4.61 -8.33
C LYS A 5 2.74 4.39 -9.83
N LYS A 6 3.36 3.26 -10.21
CA LYS A 6 3.55 2.90 -11.62
C LYS A 6 2.21 2.58 -12.30
N ALA A 7 1.33 1.85 -11.61
CA ALA A 7 -0.01 1.54 -12.11
C ALA A 7 -0.85 2.80 -12.32
N ALA A 8 -0.89 3.71 -11.34
CA ALA A 8 -1.60 5.00 -11.46
C ALA A 8 -1.07 5.85 -12.64
N ARG A 9 0.25 5.91 -12.85
CA ARG A 9 0.83 6.60 -14.01
C ARG A 9 0.49 5.93 -15.35
N ALA A 10 0.34 4.61 -15.39
CA ALA A 10 -0.04 3.89 -16.61
C ALA A 10 -1.49 4.19 -16.98
N LEU A 11 -2.38 4.18 -15.98
CA LEU A 11 -3.77 4.60 -16.09
C LEU A 11 -3.87 6.06 -16.57
N GLU A 12 -3.17 6.99 -15.91
CA GLU A 12 -3.21 8.43 -16.22
C GLU A 12 -2.81 8.72 -17.68
N LYS A 13 -1.90 7.94 -18.26
CA LYS A 13 -1.46 8.12 -19.66
C LYS A 13 -2.55 7.88 -20.71
N VAL A 14 -3.65 7.19 -20.37
CA VAL A 14 -4.70 6.88 -21.33
C VAL A 14 -5.61 8.08 -21.59
N TYR A 15 -6.14 8.68 -20.51
CA TYR A 15 -7.12 9.78 -20.60
C TYR A 15 -6.81 10.98 -19.69
N GLY A 16 -5.70 10.97 -18.95
CA GLY A 16 -5.32 12.03 -18.01
C GLY A 16 -5.95 11.93 -16.63
N THR A 17 -6.72 10.87 -16.35
CA THR A 17 -7.35 10.66 -15.03
C THR A 17 -6.31 10.44 -13.95
N LYS A 18 -6.43 11.17 -12.84
CA LYS A 18 -5.44 11.15 -11.76
C LYS A 18 -5.96 10.36 -10.57
N TYR A 19 -5.24 9.30 -10.22
CA TYR A 19 -5.51 8.49 -9.04
C TYR A 19 -4.52 8.82 -7.92
N VAL A 20 -5.03 8.86 -6.69
CA VAL A 20 -4.21 8.99 -5.48
C VAL A 20 -3.76 7.59 -5.04
N VAL A 21 -2.51 7.47 -4.59
CA VAL A 21 -1.93 6.17 -4.15
C VAL A 21 -1.43 6.28 -2.72
N GLY A 22 -1.97 5.45 -1.83
CA GLY A 22 -1.56 5.33 -0.43
C GLY A 22 -2.20 4.12 0.25
N SER A 23 -2.18 4.07 1.58
CA SER A 23 -3.01 3.12 2.33
C SER A 23 -4.44 3.65 2.41
N GLY A 24 -5.44 2.78 2.58
CA GLY A 24 -6.84 3.21 2.75
C GLY A 24 -7.01 4.21 3.90
N ALA A 25 -6.28 4.00 5.01
CA ALA A 25 -6.26 4.92 6.13
C ALA A 25 -5.67 6.31 5.79
N ASP A 26 -4.68 6.38 4.89
CA ASP A 26 -4.04 7.65 4.49
C ASP A 26 -4.82 8.38 3.38
N THR A 27 -5.52 7.66 2.49
CA THR A 27 -6.16 8.24 1.31
C THR A 27 -7.66 8.46 1.46
N LEU A 28 -8.32 7.71 2.34
CA LEU A 28 -9.75 7.82 2.60
C LEU A 28 -9.95 8.15 4.08
N TYR A 29 -9.99 7.13 4.92
CA TYR A 29 -10.14 7.22 6.36
C TYR A 29 -9.76 5.88 7.00
N PRO A 30 -9.37 5.85 8.29
CA PRO A 30 -9.14 4.59 8.99
C PRO A 30 -10.42 3.74 9.05
N ALA A 31 -10.35 2.54 8.48
CA ALA A 31 -11.40 1.53 8.52
C ALA A 31 -10.80 0.17 8.89
N SER A 32 -11.62 -0.74 9.39
CA SER A 32 -11.21 -2.11 9.74
C SER A 32 -12.16 -3.13 9.13
N GLY A 33 -11.68 -4.37 8.93
CA GLY A 33 -12.48 -5.45 8.36
C GLY A 33 -12.54 -5.47 6.82
N GLY A 34 -11.75 -4.62 6.16
CA GLY A 34 -11.62 -4.62 4.70
C GLY A 34 -11.10 -5.95 4.15
N SER A 35 -11.64 -6.38 3.01
CA SER A 35 -11.22 -7.61 2.34
C SER A 35 -9.73 -7.60 1.95
N GLU A 36 -9.23 -6.43 1.60
CA GLU A 36 -7.84 -6.14 1.27
C GLU A 36 -6.92 -6.29 2.47
N ASP A 37 -7.34 -5.83 3.66
CA ASP A 37 -6.58 -6.01 4.89
C ASP A 37 -6.52 -7.48 5.30
N TRP A 38 -7.64 -8.21 5.18
CA TRP A 38 -7.68 -9.64 5.43
C TRP A 38 -6.79 -10.42 4.43
N ALA A 39 -6.93 -10.16 3.13
CA ALA A 39 -6.12 -10.81 2.10
C ALA A 39 -4.62 -10.52 2.30
N LYS A 40 -4.30 -9.31 2.78
CA LYS A 40 -2.94 -8.89 3.07
C LYS A 40 -2.36 -9.58 4.30
N HIS A 41 -3.12 -9.63 5.40
CA HIS A 41 -2.67 -10.13 6.68
C HIS A 41 -2.85 -11.65 6.80
N ALA A 42 -4.10 -12.13 6.77
CA ALA A 42 -4.42 -13.54 6.93
C ALA A 42 -4.08 -14.36 5.67
N GLY A 43 -4.38 -13.81 4.49
CA GLY A 43 -4.07 -14.47 3.21
C GLY A 43 -2.60 -14.41 2.79
N GLY A 44 -1.77 -13.60 3.46
CA GLY A 44 -0.34 -13.45 3.15
C GLY A 44 -0.03 -12.92 1.74
N VAL A 45 -1.01 -12.32 1.05
CA VAL A 45 -0.85 -11.90 -0.35
C VAL A 45 0.07 -10.68 -0.44
N LYS A 46 1.09 -10.75 -1.30
CA LYS A 46 2.10 -9.68 -1.38
C LYS A 46 1.55 -8.41 -2.04
N TYR A 47 0.81 -8.56 -3.12
CA TYR A 47 0.25 -7.46 -3.90
C TYR A 47 -1.26 -7.47 -3.70
N VAL A 48 -1.75 -6.51 -2.92
CA VAL A 48 -3.17 -6.32 -2.64
C VAL A 48 -3.47 -4.85 -2.86
N TYR A 49 -4.54 -4.56 -3.57
CA TYR A 49 -4.97 -3.22 -3.93
C TYR A 49 -6.50 -3.17 -3.87
N LEU A 50 -7.00 -2.08 -3.31
CA LEU A 50 -8.38 -1.64 -3.48
C LEU A 50 -8.37 -0.50 -4.50
N LEU A 51 -9.29 -0.55 -5.47
CA LEU A 51 -9.43 0.48 -6.49
C LEU A 51 -10.79 1.16 -6.33
N GLU A 52 -10.76 2.45 -6.05
CA GLU A 52 -11.92 3.34 -6.18
C GLU A 52 -11.86 3.96 -7.58
N LEU A 53 -12.85 3.65 -8.43
CA LEU A 53 -12.86 4.05 -9.84
C LEU A 53 -13.40 5.48 -10.02
N ARG A 54 -13.65 5.89 -11.27
CA ARG A 54 -14.39 7.11 -11.59
C ARG A 54 -15.82 7.07 -11.01
N PRO A 55 -16.44 8.24 -10.77
CA PRO A 55 -15.88 9.59 -10.88
C PRO A 55 -15.03 9.97 -9.64
N ASP A 56 -14.49 11.19 -9.61
CA ASP A 56 -13.77 11.64 -8.41
C ASP A 56 -14.72 11.93 -7.24
N GLU A 57 -14.16 12.05 -6.04
CA GLU A 57 -14.88 12.29 -4.78
C GLU A 57 -15.71 13.59 -4.74
N LYS A 58 -15.52 14.50 -5.71
CA LYS A 58 -16.27 15.77 -5.79
C LYS A 58 -17.64 15.59 -6.42
N ASN A 59 -17.90 14.43 -7.03
CA ASN A 59 -19.20 14.11 -7.62
C ASN A 59 -20.13 13.51 -6.56
N TRP A 60 -21.16 14.29 -6.21
CA TRP A 60 -22.12 13.95 -5.16
C TRP A 60 -22.93 12.68 -5.45
N ASP A 61 -23.10 12.33 -6.73
CA ASP A 61 -23.73 11.09 -7.18
C ASP A 61 -22.69 10.13 -7.76
N GLY A 62 -21.63 9.88 -7.00
CA GLY A 62 -20.47 9.10 -7.44
C GLY A 62 -20.78 7.65 -7.82
N PHE A 63 -21.96 7.13 -7.49
CA PHE A 63 -22.40 5.79 -7.88
C PHE A 63 -23.12 5.76 -9.24
N ILE A 64 -23.66 6.90 -9.70
CA ILE A 64 -24.35 6.98 -10.99
C ILE A 64 -23.38 7.55 -12.03
N LEU A 65 -22.63 6.63 -12.66
CA LEU A 65 -21.69 6.96 -13.72
C LEU A 65 -22.39 6.90 -15.10
N GLY A 66 -22.16 7.90 -15.95
CA GLY A 66 -22.71 7.94 -17.30
C GLY A 66 -22.21 6.78 -18.17
N GLU A 67 -23.06 6.24 -19.04
CA GLU A 67 -22.75 5.08 -19.89
C GLU A 67 -21.50 5.30 -20.77
N SER A 68 -21.28 6.54 -21.23
CA SER A 68 -20.10 6.92 -22.02
C SER A 68 -18.77 6.76 -21.28
N GLU A 69 -18.79 6.70 -19.95
CA GLU A 69 -17.61 6.59 -19.09
C GLU A 69 -17.26 5.13 -18.74
N LEU A 70 -18.13 4.15 -19.05
CA LEU A 70 -17.89 2.74 -18.73
C LEU A 70 -16.65 2.18 -19.44
N VAL A 71 -16.60 2.31 -20.77
CA VAL A 71 -15.47 1.82 -21.57
C VAL A 71 -14.18 2.60 -21.28
N PRO A 72 -14.19 3.94 -21.17
CA PRO A 72 -13.02 4.71 -20.73
C PRO A 72 -12.47 4.25 -19.37
N THR A 73 -13.34 4.10 -18.37
CA THR A 73 -12.95 3.65 -17.02
C THR A 73 -12.31 2.27 -17.06
N ALA A 74 -12.91 1.32 -17.78
CA ALA A 74 -12.36 -0.02 -17.91
C ALA A 74 -10.99 -0.02 -18.62
N ARG A 75 -10.86 0.74 -19.72
CA ARG A 75 -9.61 0.83 -20.51
C ARG A 75 -8.45 1.39 -19.70
N GLU A 76 -8.65 2.50 -19.01
CA GLU A 76 -7.56 3.09 -18.22
C GLU A 76 -7.20 2.23 -17.01
N THR A 77 -8.21 1.66 -16.34
CA THR A 77 -7.99 0.78 -15.18
C THR A 77 -7.18 -0.44 -15.57
N TRP A 78 -7.44 -0.99 -16.76
CA TRP A 78 -6.72 -2.14 -17.29
C TRP A 78 -5.22 -1.89 -17.46
N GLU A 79 -4.81 -0.68 -17.87
CA GLU A 79 -3.38 -0.33 -17.94
C GLU A 79 -2.71 -0.39 -16.57
N GLY A 80 -3.40 0.03 -15.50
CA GLY A 80 -2.94 -0.11 -14.12
C GLY A 80 -2.84 -1.58 -13.68
N VAL A 81 -3.86 -2.39 -14.00
CA VAL A 81 -3.91 -3.83 -13.66
C VAL A 81 -2.74 -4.58 -14.31
N LYS A 82 -2.43 -4.31 -15.59
CA LYS A 82 -1.29 -4.93 -16.28
C LYS A 82 0.05 -4.66 -15.60
N VAL A 83 0.24 -3.47 -15.02
CA VAL A 83 1.46 -3.15 -14.25
C VAL A 83 1.58 -4.02 -13.00
N VAL A 84 0.48 -4.18 -12.26
CA VAL A 84 0.46 -5.04 -11.07
C VAL A 84 0.67 -6.51 -11.46
N ALA A 85 0.00 -7.00 -12.49
CA ALA A 85 0.16 -8.35 -13.00
C ALA A 85 1.62 -8.63 -13.41
N SER A 86 2.26 -7.70 -14.12
CA SER A 86 3.68 -7.81 -14.49
C SER A 86 4.57 -7.89 -13.24
N ALA A 87 4.31 -7.06 -12.22
CA ALA A 87 5.06 -7.11 -10.96
C ALA A 87 4.88 -8.44 -10.20
N VAL A 88 3.68 -9.04 -10.27
CA VAL A 88 3.41 -10.37 -9.73
C VAL A 88 4.23 -11.43 -10.47
N LEU A 89 4.21 -11.43 -11.80
CA LEU A 89 4.98 -12.38 -12.62
C LEU A 89 6.48 -12.26 -12.39
N ASP A 90 7.01 -11.04 -12.38
CA ASP A 90 8.43 -10.78 -12.09
C ASP A 90 8.82 -11.25 -10.69
N ARG A 91 7.92 -11.08 -9.72
CA ARG A 91 8.14 -11.59 -8.37
C ARG A 91 8.16 -13.11 -8.34
N ALA A 92 7.26 -13.77 -9.07
CA ALA A 92 7.22 -15.22 -9.14
C ALA A 92 8.52 -15.77 -9.73
N LYS A 93 9.02 -15.18 -10.83
CA LYS A 93 10.31 -15.52 -11.43
C LYS A 93 11.47 -15.36 -10.46
N ARG A 94 11.59 -14.20 -9.79
CA ARG A 94 12.64 -13.96 -8.78
C ARG A 94 12.55 -14.90 -7.59
N ARG A 95 11.35 -15.33 -7.20
CA ARG A 95 11.19 -16.27 -6.07
C ARG A 95 11.81 -17.63 -6.41
N VAL A 96 11.71 -18.06 -7.67
CA VAL A 96 12.39 -19.27 -8.17
C VAL A 96 13.91 -19.08 -8.04
N GLU A 97 14.45 -17.93 -8.51
CA GLU A 97 15.89 -17.64 -8.44
C GLU A 97 16.45 -17.52 -7.00
N THR A 98 15.68 -16.96 -6.06
CA THR A 98 16.15 -16.75 -4.67
C THR A 98 16.17 -18.00 -3.79
N VAL A 99 15.50 -19.08 -4.19
CA VAL A 99 15.60 -20.36 -3.45
C VAL A 99 17.01 -20.95 -3.59
N ASP A 100 17.76 -20.55 -4.63
CA ASP A 100 19.09 -21.06 -4.95
C ASP A 100 20.26 -20.15 -4.50
N ALA A 101 19.99 -19.04 -3.79
CA ALA A 101 21.02 -18.05 -3.40
C ALA A 101 21.20 -17.95 -1.87
N PRO A 102 22.44 -17.83 -1.36
CA PRO A 102 22.69 -17.69 0.07
C PRO A 102 22.17 -16.36 0.63
N THR A 103 21.65 -16.40 1.85
CA THR A 103 20.85 -15.39 2.56
C THR A 103 21.52 -14.00 2.63
N ALA A 104 21.04 -13.05 1.81
CA ALA A 104 21.48 -11.65 1.86
C ALA A 104 20.79 -10.84 2.99
N LYS A 105 21.60 -10.09 3.74
CA LYS A 105 21.24 -9.23 4.88
C LYS A 105 20.15 -8.20 4.52
N ARG A 106 19.06 -8.18 5.29
CA ARG A 106 17.98 -7.18 5.18
C ARG A 106 18.41 -5.85 5.82
N PHE A 107 18.33 -4.76 5.05
CA PHE A 107 18.62 -3.38 5.48
C PHE A 107 17.74 -2.97 6.67
N ARG A 108 18.38 -2.43 7.73
CA ARG A 108 17.77 -1.97 9.00
C ARG A 108 17.86 -0.45 9.10
N PHE A 109 16.84 0.22 9.64
CA PHE A 109 16.80 1.67 9.84
C PHE A 109 16.95 2.05 11.32
N GLY A 110 18.09 1.77 11.93
CA GLY A 110 18.57 2.44 13.16
C GLY A 110 19.73 3.37 12.81
N ASP A 111 20.55 3.78 13.77
CA ASP A 111 21.90 4.30 13.46
C ASP A 111 22.79 3.24 12.77
N GLY A 112 22.26 2.02 12.64
CA GLY A 112 22.86 0.89 11.94
C GLY A 112 23.69 -0.01 12.86
N THR A 113 23.77 0.32 14.14
CA THR A 113 24.55 -0.45 15.12
C THR A 113 23.84 -1.75 15.52
N GLU A 114 24.63 -2.75 15.86
CA GLU A 114 24.11 -4.03 16.34
C GLU A 114 23.37 -3.82 17.67
N GLY A 115 22.08 -4.14 17.69
CA GLY A 115 21.19 -3.86 18.83
C GLY A 115 20.39 -2.55 18.73
N SER A 116 20.59 -1.73 17.69
CA SER A 116 19.82 -0.50 17.50
C SER A 116 18.33 -0.78 17.24
N CYS A 117 17.45 -0.02 17.88
CA CYS A 117 16.02 -0.05 17.64
C CYS A 117 15.63 0.69 16.37
N TYR A 118 14.62 0.19 15.65
CA TYR A 118 14.12 0.81 14.42
C TYR A 118 12.63 0.60 14.19
N ASP A 119 12.02 1.53 13.46
CA ASP A 119 10.68 1.35 12.94
C ASP A 119 10.71 0.53 11.64
N LEU A 120 9.82 -0.46 11.53
CA LEU A 120 9.61 -1.23 10.30
C LEU A 120 8.81 -0.46 9.25
N ARG A 121 8.08 0.58 9.68
CA ARG A 121 7.25 1.40 8.81
C ARG A 121 7.73 2.85 8.81
N HIS A 122 7.91 3.41 7.63
CA HIS A 122 8.29 4.82 7.43
C HIS A 122 7.29 5.84 8.01
N ALA A 123 6.04 5.44 8.27
CA ALA A 123 4.97 6.33 8.74
C ALA A 123 4.87 6.43 10.28
N CYS A 124 5.61 5.62 11.03
CA CYS A 124 5.49 5.56 12.49
C CYS A 124 5.65 6.92 13.17
N LYS A 125 6.66 7.70 12.77
CA LYS A 125 6.90 9.06 13.30
C LYS A 125 5.69 9.98 13.09
N ARG A 126 5.07 9.91 11.91
CA ARG A 126 3.89 10.71 11.56
C ARG A 126 2.69 10.29 12.41
N TRP A 127 2.39 9.00 12.46
CA TRP A 127 1.24 8.49 13.19
C TRP A 127 1.30 8.81 14.69
N VAL A 128 2.46 8.70 15.33
CA VAL A 128 2.63 9.06 16.75
C VAL A 128 2.52 10.57 16.96
N SER A 129 2.98 11.39 16.01
CA SER A 129 2.84 12.85 16.09
C SER A 129 1.39 13.32 15.93
N GLU A 130 0.61 12.67 15.07
CA GLU A 130 -0.79 13.01 14.81
C GLU A 130 -1.74 12.42 15.86
N ARG A 131 -1.40 11.25 16.43
CA ARG A 131 -2.16 10.60 17.51
C ARG A 131 -1.24 10.09 18.61
N PRO A 132 -0.98 10.92 19.65
CA PRO A 132 -0.08 10.56 20.75
C PRO A 132 -0.51 9.34 21.58
N ASP A 133 -1.81 9.00 21.56
CA ASP A 133 -2.36 7.85 22.27
C ASP A 133 -2.16 6.52 21.52
N LEU A 134 -1.75 6.55 20.26
CA LEU A 134 -1.70 5.39 19.36
C LEU A 134 -0.83 4.24 19.89
N CYS A 135 0.29 4.58 20.53
CA CYS A 135 1.19 3.60 21.15
C CYS A 135 0.53 2.84 22.31
N ARG A 136 -0.51 3.41 22.95
CA ARG A 136 -1.28 2.79 24.03
C ARG A 136 -2.55 2.11 23.52
N SER A 137 -3.23 2.71 22.56
CA SER A 137 -4.49 2.19 22.03
C SER A 137 -4.29 1.02 21.06
N VAL A 138 -3.15 0.93 20.37
CA VAL A 138 -2.83 -0.17 19.45
C VAL A 138 -1.46 -0.81 19.78
N PRO A 139 -1.29 -1.34 21.01
CA PRO A 139 0.03 -1.63 21.56
C PRO A 139 0.77 -2.76 20.83
N ILE A 140 0.05 -3.76 20.30
CA ILE A 140 0.67 -4.89 19.58
C ILE A 140 1.29 -4.42 18.27
N PHE A 141 0.48 -3.77 17.41
CA PHE A 141 0.94 -3.28 16.12
C PHE A 141 2.07 -2.27 16.26
N MET A 142 1.92 -1.32 17.19
CA MET A 142 2.90 -0.27 17.42
C MET A 142 4.21 -0.81 17.98
N ARG A 143 4.18 -1.83 18.85
CA ARG A 143 5.40 -2.50 19.32
C ARG A 143 6.12 -3.25 18.22
N GLU A 144 5.39 -3.91 17.32
CA GLU A 144 6.02 -4.70 16.26
C GLU A 144 6.54 -3.83 15.11
N ASN A 145 5.85 -2.74 14.78
CA ASN A 145 6.13 -1.96 13.58
C ASN A 145 6.79 -0.60 13.86
N CYS A 146 6.58 -0.06 15.06
CA CYS A 146 6.88 1.32 15.42
C CYS A 146 7.57 1.44 16.79
N ALA A 147 8.35 0.43 17.18
CA ALA A 147 8.98 0.34 18.50
C ALA A 147 9.80 1.60 18.82
N TYR A 148 10.54 2.11 17.84
CA TYR A 148 11.38 3.30 18.00
C TYR A 148 10.52 4.56 18.18
N SER A 149 9.56 4.79 17.30
CA SER A 149 8.65 5.95 17.42
C SER A 149 7.80 5.94 18.70
N CYS A 150 7.52 4.77 19.25
CA CYS A 150 6.75 4.63 20.49
C CYS A 150 7.58 4.58 21.77
N GLY A 151 8.92 4.66 21.68
CA GLY A 151 9.81 4.53 22.85
C GLY A 151 9.65 3.19 23.58
N GLN A 152 9.36 2.12 22.84
CA GLN A 152 9.17 0.76 23.36
C GLN A 152 10.46 -0.08 23.23
N CYS A 153 11.54 0.63 22.99
CA CYS A 153 12.93 0.29 23.02
C CYS A 153 13.65 1.56 23.55
#